data_AF-A0A5B0KQN0-F1
#
_entry.id   AF-A0A5B0KQN0-F1
#
_cell.length_a   1.000
_cell.length_b   1.000
_cell.length_c   1.000
_cell.angle_alpha   90.00
_cell.angle_beta   90.00
_cell.angle_gamma   90.00
#
_symmetry.space_group_name_H-M   'P 1'
#
loop_
_entity.id
_entity.type
_entity.pdbx_description
1 polymer ?
#
loop_
_entity_poly.entity_id
_entity_poly.type
_entity_poly.pdbx_seq_one_letter_code
_entity_poly.pdbx_strand_id
1 'polypeptide(L)' 'MRKQGTDTLDDWLAATVGTSLEGFASGMRKDLAAVRAALEMPWSTGPVEGRINRLKTIKRTMYGRAGFELLRSRALHAA' A
#
# COMPACT_ATOMS: atom_id res chain seq x y z
N MET A 1 -1.85 12.94 -4.61
CA MET A 1 -3.00 13.80 -4.98
C MET A 1 -4.25 12.93 -4.91
N ARG A 2 -5.17 13.16 -3.96
CA ARG A 2 -6.45 12.43 -3.89
C ARG A 2 -7.36 12.99 -4.98
N LYS A 3 -7.78 12.16 -5.94
CA LYS A 3 -8.84 12.53 -6.87
C LYS A 3 -10.17 12.38 -6.13
N GLN A 4 -10.94 13.46 -6.08
CA GLN A 4 -12.33 13.43 -5.62
C GLN A 4 -13.18 12.89 -6.77
N GLY A 5 -13.75 11.71 -6.60
CA GLY A 5 -14.76 11.14 -7.49
C GLY A 5 -16.16 11.42 -6.94
N THR A 6 -17.16 11.41 -7.81
CA THR A 6 -18.57 11.58 -7.42
C THR A 6 -19.18 10.30 -6.84
N ASP A 7 -18.61 9.14 -7.19
CA ASP A 7 -19.17 7.83 -6.83
C ASP A 7 -18.69 7.40 -5.44
N THR A 8 -19.58 6.82 -4.64
CA THR A 8 -19.24 6.39 -3.28
C THR A 8 -18.49 5.06 -3.28
N LEU A 9 -17.71 4.81 -2.23
CA LEU A 9 -17.05 3.51 -2.03
C LEU A 9 -18.07 2.36 -2.02
N ASP A 10 -19.25 2.58 -1.45
CA ASP A 10 -20.29 1.57 -1.32
C ASP A 10 -20.90 1.23 -2.69
N ASP A 11 -21.12 2.23 -3.56
CA ASP A 11 -21.59 2.01 -4.94
C ASP A 11 -20.57 1.19 -5.74
N TRP A 12 -19.28 1.53 -5.60
CA TRP A 12 -18.21 0.78 -6.27
C TRP A 12 -18.14 -0.68 -5.76
N LEU A 13 -18.25 -0.89 -4.45
CA LEU A 13 -18.28 -2.24 -3.88
C LEU A 13 -19.50 -3.02 -4.37
N ALA A 14 -20.67 -2.40 -4.51
CA ALA A 14 -21.86 -3.06 -5.05
C ALA A 14 -21.67 -3.48 -6.51
N ALA A 15 -21.04 -2.62 -7.33
CA ALA A 15 -20.77 -2.89 -8.74
C ALA A 15 -19.78 -4.05 -8.98
N THR A 16 -19.04 -4.50 -7.96
CA THR A 16 -18.05 -5.59 -8.11
C THR A 16 -18.67 -6.99 -8.06
N VAL A 17 -19.93 -7.13 -7.65
CA VAL A 17 -20.61 -8.43 -7.51
C VAL A 17 -20.73 -9.12 -8.88
N GLY A 18 -20.31 -10.39 -8.97
CA GLY A 18 -20.33 -11.15 -10.23
C GLY A 18 -19.21 -10.78 -11.22
N THR A 19 -18.27 -9.93 -10.82
CA THR A 19 -17.08 -9.58 -11.62
C THR A 19 -15.83 -10.30 -11.10
N SER A 20 -14.74 -10.26 -11.87
CA SER A 20 -13.43 -10.76 -11.42
C SER A 20 -12.88 -10.03 -10.19
N LEU A 21 -13.43 -8.86 -9.83
CA LEU A 21 -13.02 -8.06 -8.67
C LEU A 21 -13.75 -8.43 -7.39
N GLU A 22 -14.72 -9.35 -7.42
CA GLU A 22 -15.53 -9.70 -6.25
C GLU A 22 -14.68 -10.19 -5.07
N GLY A 23 -13.65 -11.00 -5.33
CA GLY A 23 -12.72 -11.47 -4.30
C GLY A 23 -11.91 -10.34 -3.66
N PHE A 24 -11.51 -9.35 -4.46
CA PHE A 24 -10.81 -8.16 -3.98
C PHE A 24 -11.73 -7.27 -3.12
N ALA A 25 -12.96 -7.03 -3.59
CA ALA A 25 -13.96 -6.29 -2.85
C ALA A 25 -14.35 -6.98 -1.54
N SER A 26 -14.41 -8.31 -1.52
CA SER A 26 -14.62 -9.09 -0.29
C SER A 26 -13.50 -8.85 0.73
N GLY A 27 -12.24 -8.78 0.29
CA GLY A 27 -11.12 -8.37 1.14
C GLY A 27 -11.29 -6.97 1.72
N MET A 28 -11.65 -5.99 0.87
CA MET A 28 -11.89 -4.61 1.32
C MET A 28 -13.05 -4.50 2.33
N ARG A 29 -14.12 -5.29 2.16
CA ARG A 29 -15.24 -5.31 3.11
C ARG A 29 -14.83 -5.79 4.49
N LYS A 30 -13.87 -6.72 4.61
CA LYS A 30 -13.35 -7.19 5.90
C LYS A 30 -12.64 -6.07 6.68
N ASP A 31 -11.96 -5.18 5.97
CA ASP A 31 -11.21 -4.05 6.54
C ASP A 31 -11.88 -2.69 6.28
N LEU A 32 -13.21 -2.67 6.11
CA LEU A 32 -13.96 -1.49 5.65
C LEU A 32 -13.71 -0.24 6.50
N ALA A 33 -13.61 -0.40 7.82
CA ALA A 33 -13.31 0.70 8.73
C ALA A 33 -11.95 1.35 8.43
N ALA A 34 -10.92 0.55 8.16
CA ALA A 34 -9.60 1.04 7.80
C ALA A 34 -9.59 1.71 6.42
N VAL A 35 -10.32 1.15 5.45
CA VAL A 35 -10.47 1.72 4.11
C VAL A 35 -11.16 3.09 4.18
N ARG A 36 -12.26 3.21 4.92
CA ARG A 36 -12.97 4.48 5.13
C ARG A 36 -12.08 5.51 5.83
N ALA A 37 -11.39 5.11 6.89
CA ALA A 37 -10.43 5.98 7.58
C ALA A 37 -9.32 6.49 6.63
N ALA A 38 -8.81 5.64 5.73
CA ALA A 38 -7.81 6.04 4.74
C ALA A 38 -8.34 7.06 3.70
N LEU A 39 -9.65 7.04 3.40
CA LEU A 39 -10.30 7.99 2.50
C LEU A 39 -10.59 9.33 3.19
N GLU A 40 -11.06 9.29 4.44
CA GLU A 40 -11.54 10.45 5.19
C GLU A 40 -10.42 11.21 5.90
N MET A 41 -9.47 10.49 6.50
CA MET A 41 -8.42 11.11 7.30
C MET A 41 -7.35 11.77 6.42
N PRO A 42 -6.67 12.82 6.90
CA PRO A 42 -5.57 13.45 6.17
C PRO A 42 -4.29 12.58 6.14
N TRP A 43 -4.21 11.57 7.01
CA TRP A 43 -3.03 10.72 7.18
C TRP A 43 -2.86 9.73 6.02
N SER A 44 -1.60 9.43 5.67
CA SER A 44 -1.27 8.45 4.63
C SER A 44 -0.05 7.64 5.05
N THR A 45 -0.09 6.33 4.78
CA THR A 45 1.05 5.42 4.91
C THR A 45 2.06 5.57 3.76
N GLY A 46 1.76 6.36 2.72
CA GLY A 46 2.58 6.52 1.52
C GLY A 46 4.07 6.80 1.78
N PRO A 47 4.45 7.78 2.64
CA PRO A 47 5.85 8.02 2.96
C PRO A 47 6.53 6.84 3.65
N VAL A 48 5.80 6.09 4.50
CA VAL A 48 6.31 4.88 5.17
C VAL A 48 6.52 3.77 4.14
N GLU A 49 5.53 3.53 3.29
CA GLU A 49 5.60 2.54 2.22
C GLU A 49 6.73 2.84 1.22
N GLY A 50 6.95 4.12 0.89
CA GLY A 50 8.07 4.55 0.05
C GLY A 50 9.43 4.18 0.66
N ARG A 51 9.61 4.42 1.96
CA ARG A 51 10.83 4.03 2.70
C ARG A 51 11.02 2.51 2.70
N ILE A 52 9.95 1.75 2.94
CA ILE A 52 9.96 0.29 2.89
C ILE A 52 10.30 -0.21 1.48
N ASN A 53 9.73 0.41 0.44
CA ASN A 53 9.98 0.03 -0.94
C ASN A 53 11.45 0.26 -1.31
N ARG A 54 12.03 1.42 -0.95
CA ARG A 54 13.47 1.69 -1.11
C ARG A 54 14.32 0.60 -0.44
N LEU A 55 13.99 0.24 0.79
CA LEU A 55 14.69 -0.82 1.54
C LEU A 55 14.60 -2.18 0.83
N LYS A 56 13.39 -2.55 0.34
CA LYS A 56 13.18 -3.76 -0.45
C LYS A 56 13.97 -3.73 -1.75
N THR A 57 14.06 -2.58 -2.43
CA THR A 57 14.86 -2.40 -3.65
C THR A 57 16.34 -2.65 -3.39
N ILE A 58 16.93 -2.02 -2.36
CA ILE A 58 18.34 -2.26 -1.98
C ILE A 58 18.60 -3.75 -1.69
N LYS A 59 17.68 -4.42 -0.99
CA LYS A 59 17.80 -5.85 -0.73
C LYS A 59 17.74 -6.69 -2.02
N ARG A 60 16.87 -6.31 -2.97
CA ARG A 60 16.73 -6.99 -4.27
C ARG A 60 17.92 -6.78 -5.20
N THR A 61 18.55 -5.59 -5.20
CA THR A 61 19.80 -5.37 -5.97
C THR A 61 20.95 -6.23 -5.46
N MET A 62 20.82 -6.83 -4.28
CA MET A 62 21.78 -7.76 -3.68
C MET A 62 21.27 -9.21 -3.67
N TYR A 63 20.33 -9.54 -4.56
CA TYR A 63 19.74 -10.87 -4.71
C TYR A 63 19.15 -11.46 -3.42
N GLY A 64 18.69 -10.59 -2.50
CA GLY A 64 18.14 -11.02 -1.22
C GLY A 64 19.18 -11.47 -0.17
N ARG A 65 20.48 -11.44 -0.51
CA ARG A 65 21.57 -11.98 0.33
C ARG A 65 22.10 -11.00 1.38
N ALA A 66 21.60 -9.77 1.40
CA ALA A 66 22.03 -8.78 2.38
C ALA A 66 21.39 -9.04 3.75
N GLY A 67 22.24 -9.30 4.75
CA GLY A 67 21.87 -9.33 6.17
C GLY A 67 21.61 -7.92 6.74
N PHE A 68 21.22 -7.84 8.01
CA PHE A 68 20.79 -6.58 8.62
C PHE A 68 21.88 -5.49 8.59
N GLU A 69 23.12 -5.80 9.01
CA GLU A 69 24.23 -4.83 9.04
C GLU A 69 24.52 -4.22 7.66
N LEU A 70 24.55 -5.06 6.62
CA LEU A 70 24.79 -4.63 5.26
C LEU A 70 23.63 -3.80 4.69
N LEU A 71 22.39 -4.19 4.99
CA LEU A 71 21.21 -3.39 4.63
C LEU A 71 21.18 -2.04 5.33
N ARG A 72 21.51 -2.00 6.63
CA ARG A 72 21.58 -0.78 7.43
C ARG A 72 22.65 0.15 6.88
N SER A 73 23.86 -0.37 6.61
CA SER A 73 24.95 0.40 6.03
C SER A 73 24.54 1.05 4.69
N ARG A 74 23.95 0.27 3.77
CA ARG A 74 23.48 0.81 2.48
C ARG A 74 22.28 1.73 2.59
N ALA A 75 21.41 1.55 3.57
CA ALA A 75 20.25 2.42 3.75
C ALA A 75 20.64 3.81 4.27
N LEU A 76 21.61 3.87 5.19
CA LEU A 76 22.08 5.08 5.88
C LEU A 76 23.19 5.83 5.11
N HIS A 77 24.07 5.10 4.43
CA HIS A 77 25.24 5.67 3.73
C HIS A 77 25.10 5.63 2.21
N ALA A 78 23.88 5.52 1.70
CA ALA A 78 23.67 5.61 0.25
C ALA A 78 24.16 6.97 -0.27
N ALA A 79 25.25 6.93 -1.03
CA ALA A 79 25.50 7.85 -2.15
C ALA A 79 24.52 7.57 -3.29
#